data_AF-A0A7K5NNV3-F1
#
_entry.id   AF-A0A7K5NNV3-F1
#
_cell.length_a   1.000
_cell.length_b   1.000
_cell.length_c   1.000
_cell.angle_alpha   90.00
_cell.angle_beta   90.00
_cell.angle_gamma   90.00
#
_symmetry.space_group_name_H-M   'P 1'
#
loop_
_entity.id
_entity.type
_entity.pdbx_description
1 polymer ?
#
loop_
_entity_poly.entity_id
_entity_poly.type
_entity_poly.pdbx_seq_one_letter_code
_entity_poly.pdbx_strand_id
1 'polypeptide(L)'
;MSRILDQRILLLVISFLRSLQTTKVLSEWKKCGDRECETAMSRVQATTDYLGPDCRYLNFKTGEEIMVYSKLSRKNENLWTGSKGKDFGYFPKDAVKVEEVFIAEEVEVLTKETDFLCLHGDKYTFE
;
A
#
# COMPACT_ATOMS: atom_id res chain seq x y z
N MET A 1 -23.16 40.36 8.61
CA MET A 1 -21.89 40.19 7.87
C MET A 1 -20.87 39.27 8.57
N SER A 2 -20.88 39.12 9.90
CA SER A 2 -19.88 38.28 10.62
C SER A 2 -20.03 36.76 10.40
N ARG A 3 -21.25 36.21 10.34
CA ARG A 3 -21.47 34.75 10.20
C ARG A 3 -20.92 34.11 8.91
N ILE A 4 -20.79 34.89 7.83
CA ILE A 4 -20.30 34.40 6.52
C ILE A 4 -18.77 34.29 6.52
N LEU A 5 -18.08 35.17 7.27
CA LEU A 5 -16.63 35.15 7.40
C LEU A 5 -16.18 33.95 8.25
N ASP A 6 -16.92 33.65 9.34
CA ASP A 6 -16.70 32.46 10.17
C ASP A 6 -16.89 31.16 9.39
N GLN A 7 -17.92 31.07 8.54
CA GLN A 7 -18.18 29.85 7.75
C GLN A 7 -17.09 29.62 6.68
N ARG A 8 -16.60 30.69 6.03
CA ARG A 8 -15.51 30.58 5.05
C ARG A 8 -14.18 30.19 5.70
N ILE A 9 -13.86 30.78 6.85
CA ILE A 9 -12.68 30.41 7.64
C ILE A 9 -12.79 28.95 8.08
N LEU A 10 -13.95 28.52 8.58
CA LEU A 10 -14.16 27.13 8.98
C LEU A 10 -13.99 26.15 7.81
N LEU A 11 -14.53 26.46 6.63
CA LEU A 11 -14.35 25.64 5.43
C LEU A 11 -12.88 25.59 5.01
N LEU A 12 -12.16 26.72 5.06
CA LEU A 12 -10.73 26.79 4.75
C LEU A 12 -9.91 25.95 5.73
N VAL A 13 -10.21 26.01 7.03
CA VAL A 13 -9.58 25.19 8.07
C VAL A 13 -9.88 23.71 7.84
N ILE A 14 -11.11 23.32 7.50
CA ILE A 14 -11.45 21.93 7.18
C ILE A 14 -10.68 21.47 5.94
N SER A 15 -10.61 22.26 4.87
CA SER A 15 -9.84 21.91 3.68
C SER A 15 -8.33 21.80 3.97
N PHE A 16 -7.80 22.66 4.84
CA PHE A 16 -6.40 22.62 5.24
C PHE A 16 -6.08 21.40 6.11
N LEU A 17 -6.99 21.04 7.03
CA LEU A 17 -6.91 19.82 7.82
C LEU A 17 -7.00 18.55 6.95
N ARG A 18 -7.82 18.58 5.89
CA ARG A 18 -7.89 17.50 4.89
C ARG A 18 -6.60 17.40 4.07
N SER A 19 -5.94 18.52 3.76
CA SER A 19 -4.63 18.50 3.08
C SER A 19 -3.48 18.05 3.98
N LEU A 20 -3.62 18.20 5.30
CA LEU A 20 -2.65 17.75 6.29
C LEU A 20 -2.83 16.27 6.68
N GLN A 21 -3.37 15.45 5.76
CA GLN A 21 -3.42 14.01 5.94
C GLN A 21 -2.00 13.47 5.81
N THR A 22 -1.24 13.52 6.91
CA THR A 22 0.06 12.86 7.04
C THR A 22 -0.07 11.43 6.54
N THR A 23 0.86 11.01 5.69
CA THR A 23 0.96 9.63 5.24
C THR A 23 1.13 8.76 6.47
N LYS A 24 0.04 8.09 6.87
CA LYS A 24 0.08 7.21 8.04
C LYS A 24 1.01 6.05 7.73
N VAL A 25 2.23 6.11 8.27
CA VAL A 25 3.23 5.04 8.24
C VAL A 25 2.60 3.79 8.85
N LEU A 26 2.52 2.72 8.05
CA LEU A 26 1.86 1.47 8.47
C LEU A 26 2.79 0.60 9.31
N SER A 27 4.09 0.63 9.01
CA SER A 27 5.19 0.11 9.83
C SER A 27 6.47 0.85 9.45
N GLU A 28 7.46 0.89 10.34
CA GLU A 28 8.78 1.49 10.04
C GLU A 28 9.73 0.51 9.33
N TRP A 29 9.39 -0.78 9.34
CA TRP A 29 10.24 -1.86 8.85
C TRP A 29 9.47 -2.77 7.91
N LYS A 30 10.17 -3.29 6.90
CA LYS A 30 9.67 -4.27 5.94
C LYS A 30 10.75 -5.30 5.60
N LYS A 31 10.32 -6.48 5.18
CA LYS A 31 11.16 -7.54 4.62
C LYS A 31 11.01 -7.58 3.11
N CYS A 32 12.10 -7.75 2.40
CA CYS A 32 12.18 -7.75 0.94
C CYS A 32 13.07 -8.89 0.43
N GLY A 33 12.99 -9.19 -0.87
CA GLY A 33 13.87 -10.19 -1.50
C GLY A 33 15.30 -9.70 -1.74
N ASP A 34 15.51 -8.39 -1.77
CA ASP A 34 16.77 -7.69 -1.91
C ASP A 34 16.70 -6.34 -1.16
N ARG A 35 17.80 -5.58 -1.11
CA ARG A 35 17.87 -4.34 -0.30
C ARG A 35 17.06 -3.19 -0.91
N GLU A 36 16.81 -3.25 -2.19
CA GLU A 36 16.11 -2.28 -3.01
C GLU A 36 14.60 -2.58 -3.09
N CYS A 37 14.20 -3.80 -2.72
CA CYS A 37 12.84 -4.34 -2.77
C CYS A 37 12.27 -4.44 -4.20
N GLU A 38 13.13 -4.74 -5.17
CA GLU A 38 12.77 -4.83 -6.60
C GLU A 38 12.42 -6.26 -7.04
N THR A 39 12.89 -7.27 -6.30
CA THR A 39 12.70 -8.68 -6.62
C THR A 39 11.41 -9.21 -6.02
N ALA A 40 10.58 -9.85 -6.85
CA ALA A 40 9.41 -10.57 -6.36
C ALA A 40 9.82 -11.76 -5.48
N MET A 41 9.22 -11.86 -4.30
CA MET A 41 9.55 -12.85 -3.27
C MET A 41 8.75 -14.14 -3.42
N SER A 42 7.47 -14.03 -3.80
CA SER A 42 6.56 -15.17 -3.91
C SER A 42 5.36 -14.84 -4.80
N ARG A 43 4.78 -15.87 -5.41
CA ARG A 43 3.44 -15.81 -6.01
C ARG A 43 2.41 -16.34 -5.03
N VAL A 44 1.31 -15.60 -4.89
CA VAL A 44 0.19 -15.95 -4.02
C VAL A 44 -1.12 -15.93 -4.79
N GLN A 45 -2.08 -16.69 -4.32
CA GLN A 45 -3.44 -16.68 -4.83
C GLN A 45 -4.39 -16.17 -3.74
N ALA A 46 -5.28 -15.26 -4.12
CA ALA A 46 -6.30 -14.73 -3.22
C ALA A 46 -7.28 -15.83 -2.79
N THR A 47 -7.50 -15.95 -1.48
CA THR A 47 -8.43 -16.94 -0.90
C THR A 47 -9.77 -16.33 -0.50
N THR A 48 -9.86 -15.01 -0.49
CA THR A 48 -11.07 -14.24 -0.24
C THR A 48 -11.06 -12.95 -1.07
N ASP A 49 -12.23 -12.39 -1.28
CA ASP A 49 -12.36 -11.03 -1.79
C ASP A 49 -11.81 -10.03 -0.78
N TYR A 50 -11.10 -9.02 -1.28
CA TYR A 50 -10.55 -7.95 -0.47
C TYR A 50 -10.75 -6.58 -1.16
N LEU A 51 -11.34 -5.65 -0.40
CA LEU A 51 -11.47 -4.25 -0.77
C LEU A 51 -10.65 -3.42 0.20
N GLY A 52 -9.63 -2.75 -0.32
CA GLY A 52 -8.76 -1.86 0.40
C GLY A 52 -9.50 -0.65 0.98
N PRO A 53 -9.14 -0.18 2.19
CA PRO A 53 -9.77 0.99 2.82
C PRO A 53 -9.40 2.32 2.14
N ASP A 54 -8.29 2.37 1.42
CA ASP A 54 -7.83 3.55 0.66
C ASP A 54 -6.91 3.13 -0.51
N CYS A 55 -6.46 4.12 -1.29
CA CYS A 55 -5.67 3.92 -2.50
C CYS A 55 -4.30 3.25 -2.32
N ARG A 56 -3.83 3.07 -1.08
CA ARG A 56 -2.57 2.35 -0.83
C ARG A 56 -2.74 0.84 -0.91
N TYR A 57 -3.98 0.36 -0.86
CA TYR A 57 -4.28 -1.06 -0.77
C TYR A 57 -4.68 -1.62 -2.14
N LEU A 58 -4.25 -2.86 -2.38
CA LEU A 58 -4.60 -3.61 -3.57
C LEU A 58 -6.03 -4.15 -3.43
N ASN A 59 -6.83 -4.06 -4.49
CA ASN A 59 -8.17 -4.64 -4.53
C ASN A 59 -8.14 -5.93 -5.33
N PHE A 60 -8.74 -6.99 -4.80
CA PHE A 60 -8.81 -8.27 -5.50
C PHE A 60 -10.00 -9.15 -5.10
N LYS A 61 -10.20 -10.18 -5.90
CA LYS A 61 -11.22 -11.22 -5.79
C LYS A 61 -10.55 -12.57 -5.58
N THR A 62 -11.31 -13.47 -4.97
CA THR A 62 -10.89 -14.86 -4.76
C THR A 62 -10.41 -15.49 -6.07
N GLY A 63 -9.27 -16.18 -6.04
CA GLY A 63 -8.64 -16.82 -7.19
C GLY A 63 -7.70 -15.93 -8.00
N GLU A 64 -7.67 -14.62 -7.77
CA GLU A 64 -6.72 -13.74 -8.45
C GLU A 64 -5.28 -13.99 -7.97
N GLU A 65 -4.34 -13.96 -8.92
CA GLU A 65 -2.91 -14.10 -8.68
C GLU A 65 -2.28 -12.75 -8.29
N ILE A 66 -1.38 -12.77 -7.31
CA ILE A 66 -0.67 -11.59 -6.82
C ILE A 66 0.82 -11.93 -6.65
N MET A 67 1.68 -11.05 -7.14
CA MET A 67 3.13 -11.13 -6.94
C MET A 67 3.53 -10.31 -5.72
N VAL A 68 4.15 -10.94 -4.71
CA VAL A 68 4.58 -10.29 -3.46
C VAL A 68 5.99 -9.74 -3.63
N TYR A 69 6.22 -8.49 -3.23
CA TYR A 69 7.53 -7.84 -3.30
C TYR A 69 8.10 -7.46 -1.92
N SER A 70 7.22 -7.19 -0.95
CA SER A 70 7.66 -6.94 0.43
C SER A 70 6.58 -7.28 1.45
N LYS A 71 7.01 -7.43 2.70
CA LYS A 71 6.15 -7.77 3.85
C LYS A 71 6.44 -6.76 4.95
N LEU A 72 5.45 -6.03 5.45
CA LEU A 72 5.67 -5.18 6.62
C LEU A 72 6.07 -6.08 7.81
N SER A 73 6.90 -5.53 8.70
CA SER A 73 7.48 -6.28 9.84
C SER A 73 7.42 -5.49 11.13
N ARG A 74 7.67 -6.14 12.26
CA ARG A 74 7.68 -5.56 13.61
C ARG A 74 6.32 -5.01 14.03
N LYS A 75 6.11 -3.69 13.96
CA LYS A 75 4.88 -3.02 14.44
C LYS A 75 3.63 -3.54 13.74
N ASN A 76 3.75 -3.91 12.47
CA ASN A 76 2.67 -4.50 11.70
C ASN A 76 3.22 -5.58 10.78
N GLU A 77 2.86 -6.83 11.04
CA GLU A 77 3.28 -7.99 10.24
C GLU A 77 2.13 -8.62 9.45
N ASN A 78 0.99 -7.94 9.42
CA ASN A 78 -0.23 -8.44 8.79
C ASN A 78 -0.38 -7.97 7.35
N LEU A 79 0.34 -6.94 6.94
CA LEU A 79 0.25 -6.40 5.58
C LEU A 79 1.48 -6.77 4.75
N TRP A 80 1.22 -7.28 3.56
CA TRP A 80 2.20 -7.45 2.48
C TRP A 80 1.93 -6.46 1.38
N THR A 81 2.90 -6.28 0.49
CA THR A 81 2.79 -5.43 -0.70
C THR A 81 3.08 -6.26 -1.93
N GLY A 82 2.25 -6.06 -2.95
CA GLY A 82 2.39 -6.78 -4.20
C GLY A 82 1.62 -6.16 -5.35
N SER A 83 1.70 -6.81 -6.51
CA SER A 83 1.01 -6.41 -7.73
C SER A 83 0.02 -7.47 -8.22
N LYS A 84 -1.09 -6.98 -8.78
CA LYS A 84 -2.00 -7.74 -9.63
C LYS A 84 -2.06 -7.03 -10.98
N GLY A 85 -1.36 -7.56 -11.98
CA GLY A 85 -1.19 -6.88 -13.26
C GLY A 85 -0.51 -5.52 -13.07
N LYS A 86 -1.20 -4.44 -13.44
CA LYS A 86 -0.71 -3.06 -13.28
C LYS A 86 -1.03 -2.42 -11.91
N ASP A 87 -1.91 -3.05 -11.14
CA ASP A 87 -2.34 -2.52 -9.85
C ASP A 87 -1.36 -2.97 -8.77
N PHE A 88 -0.97 -2.05 -7.89
CA PHE A 88 0.01 -2.31 -6.83
C PHE A 88 -0.50 -1.76 -5.51
N GLY A 89 -0.30 -2.49 -4.42
CA GLY A 89 -0.68 -2.00 -3.10
C GLY A 89 -0.50 -3.00 -1.97
N TYR A 90 -0.87 -2.55 -0.78
CA TYR A 90 -0.91 -3.36 0.44
C TYR A 90 -2.12 -4.29 0.47
N PHE A 91 -1.96 -5.45 1.09
CA PHE A 91 -3.05 -6.36 1.37
C PHE A 91 -2.75 -7.26 2.57
N PRO A 92 -3.77 -7.80 3.24
CA PRO A 92 -3.56 -8.59 4.43
C PRO A 92 -3.13 -10.02 4.05
N LYS A 93 -2.12 -10.53 4.76
CA LYS A 93 -1.49 -11.84 4.46
C LYS A 93 -2.44 -13.03 4.61
N ASP A 94 -3.51 -12.88 5.38
CA ASP A 94 -4.52 -13.90 5.63
C ASP A 94 -5.59 -13.99 4.53
N ALA A 95 -5.62 -13.01 3.61
CA ALA A 95 -6.50 -13.03 2.44
C ALA A 95 -5.90 -13.76 1.23
N VAL A 96 -4.70 -14.32 1.37
CA VAL A 96 -3.96 -15.00 0.30
C VAL A 96 -3.32 -16.31 0.79
N LYS A 97 -2.99 -17.18 -0.15
CA LYS A 97 -2.20 -18.39 0.07
C LYS A 97 -0.99 -18.39 -0.85
N VAL A 98 0.18 -18.71 -0.29
CA VAL A 98 1.42 -18.86 -1.08
C VAL A 98 1.32 -20.07 -1.99
N GLU A 99 1.56 -19.86 -3.29
CA GLU A 99 1.64 -20.93 -4.29
C GLU A 99 3.10 -21.28 -4.60
N GLU A 100 3.95 -20.27 -4.77
CA GLU A 100 5.35 -20.44 -5.12
C GLU A 100 6.21 -19.41 -4.38
N VAL A 101 7.38 -19.84 -3.91
CA VAL A 101 8.37 -18.98 -3.26
C VAL A 101 9.57 -18.86 -4.19
N PHE A 102 9.93 -17.63 -4.56
CA PHE A 102 11.09 -17.32 -5.40
C PHE A 102 12.32 -17.01 -4.56
N ILE A 103 12.13 -16.32 -3.43
CA ILE A 103 13.20 -15.90 -2.52
C ILE A 103 12.95 -16.49 -1.14
N ALA A 104 13.89 -17.31 -0.67
CA ALA A 104 13.83 -17.91 0.66
C ALA A 104 14.47 -17.02 1.75
N GLU A 105 15.52 -16.28 1.39
CA GLU A 105 16.23 -15.38 2.31
C GLU A 105 15.70 -13.95 2.16
N GLU A 106 14.99 -13.47 3.17
CA GLU A 106 14.46 -12.11 3.20
C GLU A 106 15.42 -11.17 3.95
N VAL A 107 15.59 -9.95 3.45
CA VAL A 107 16.34 -8.89 4.13
C VAL A 107 15.39 -7.87 4.74
N GLU A 108 15.63 -7.49 6.00
CA GLU A 108 14.84 -6.47 6.69
C GLU A 108 15.45 -5.07 6.46
N VAL A 109 14.63 -4.13 5.99
CA VAL A 109 15.01 -2.75 5.67
C VAL A 109 13.99 -1.77 6.23
N LEU A 110 14.40 -0.50 6.34
CA LEU A 110 13.51 0.59 6.72
C LEU A 110 12.51 0.88 5.59
N THR A 111 11.27 1.18 5.96
CA THR A 111 10.29 1.72 5.04
C THR A 111 10.60 3.19 4.73
N LYS A 112 10.30 3.62 3.51
CA LYS A 112 10.38 5.02 3.07
C LYS A 112 8.99 5.65 3.11
N GLU A 113 8.90 6.97 3.24
CA GLU A 113 7.61 7.67 3.15
C GLU A 113 6.90 7.39 1.82
N THR A 114 7.66 7.21 0.74
CA THR A 114 7.16 6.83 -0.59
C THR A 114 6.48 5.47 -0.63
N ASP A 115 6.78 4.57 0.30
CA ASP A 115 6.12 3.26 0.40
C ASP A 115 4.64 3.40 0.79
N PHE A 116 4.23 4.55 1.35
CA PHE A 116 2.87 4.78 1.84
C PHE A 116 2.13 5.86 1.04
N LEU A 117 2.68 6.28 -0.11
CA LEU A 117 2.01 7.21 -1.02
C LEU A 117 1.03 6.47 -1.92
N CYS A 118 -0.09 7.10 -2.21
CA CYS A 118 -0.96 6.65 -3.27
C CYS A 118 -0.32 7.02 -4.61
N LEU A 119 0.02 6.00 -5.39
CA LEU A 119 0.42 6.16 -6.77
C LEU A 119 -0.83 6.62 -7.53
N HIS A 120 -0.96 7.93 -7.72
CA HIS A 120 -2.00 8.46 -8.60
C HIS A 120 -1.65 7.95 -9.99
N GLY A 121 -2.60 7.26 -10.62
CA GLY A 121 -2.47 6.76 -11.98
C GLY A 121 -2.49 7.89 -12.99
N ASP A 122 -1.58 8.85 -12.86
CA ASP A 122 -1.22 9.71 -13.97
C ASP A 122 -0.79 8.77 -15.08
N LYS A 123 -1.60 8.72 -16.12
CA LYS A 123 -1.28 7.99 -17.33
C LYS A 123 0.03 8.60 -17.82
N TYR A 124 1.15 7.93 -17.57
CA TYR A 124 2.35 8.18 -18.33
C TYR A 124 2.03 7.79 -19.77
N THR A 125 1.60 8.76 -20.57
CA THR A 125 1.71 8.66 -22.03
C THR A 125 3.19 8.63 -22.31
N PHE A 126 3.72 7.45 -22.59
CA PHE A 126 5.00 7.33 -23.27
C PHE A 126 4.79 7.94 -24.66
N GLU A 127 5.39 9.11 -24.91
CA GLU A 127 5.61 9.61 -26.27
C GLU A 127 6.64 8.75 -27.00
#